data_AF-A0A2I4C9R3-F1
#
_entry.id   AF-A0A2I4C9R3-F1
#
_cell.length_a   1.000
_cell.length_b   1.000
_cell.length_c   1.000
_cell.angle_alpha   90.00
_cell.angle_beta   90.00
_cell.angle_gamma   90.00
#
_symmetry.space_group_name_H-M   'P 1'
#
loop_
_entity.id
_entity.type
_entity.pdbx_description
1 polymer ?
#
loop_
_entity_poly.entity_id
_entity_poly.type
_entity_poly.pdbx_seq_one_letter_code
_entity_poly.pdbx_strand_id
1 'polypeptide(L)'
;MRNTWLSPRSAIWEYWTSLIACLFWIQHSCGMPHVIRIGGIFEQTDGPVSLVSAEELAFKFAVNNINRNRTLLPNTTLTYDIQRINIYDSFEASRKACDQLSLGVVAIFGPSHSSSSNAVQSICNALEVPHIQVRWKHHPMDNRDTFYANLYPDYSSLSYAILDLVQFLKWKTATVVYDDSTGLIRLQELIMAPSRYNIRLKIRQLPLDTQDTRPLLKEMKRSREFRIIFDCSHHMAAQILKQAQTMGMMTEYYHYIFTTLDLMA
;
A
#
# COMPACT_ATOMS: atom_id res chain seq x y z
N MET A 1 -60.21 4.29 -19.80
CA MET A 1 -60.28 3.32 -18.69
C MET A 1 -60.49 1.92 -19.27
N ARG A 2 -59.43 1.13 -19.46
CA ARG A 2 -59.54 -0.31 -19.77
C ARG A 2 -58.80 -1.06 -18.69
N ASN A 3 -59.56 -1.61 -17.74
CA ASN A 3 -59.06 -2.48 -16.68
C ASN A 3 -58.76 -3.85 -17.30
N THR A 4 -57.48 -4.16 -17.48
CA THR A 4 -57.01 -5.52 -17.77
C THR A 4 -57.10 -6.35 -16.50
N TRP A 5 -58.18 -7.13 -16.37
CA TRP A 5 -58.24 -8.22 -15.41
C TRP A 5 -57.26 -9.31 -15.84
N LEU A 6 -56.10 -9.36 -15.20
CA LEU A 6 -55.20 -10.51 -15.25
C LEU A 6 -55.96 -11.73 -14.75
N SER A 7 -56.08 -12.77 -15.59
CA SER A 7 -56.75 -14.00 -15.21
C SER A 7 -56.00 -14.65 -14.03
N PRO A 8 -56.68 -15.20 -13.01
CA PRO A 8 -56.01 -15.81 -11.87
C PRO A 8 -55.09 -16.98 -12.26
N ARG A 9 -55.30 -17.60 -13.43
CA ARG A 9 -54.44 -18.68 -13.96
C ARG A 9 -53.08 -18.19 -14.48
N SER A 10 -52.99 -17.00 -15.06
CA SER A 10 -51.71 -16.46 -15.57
C SER A 10 -50.80 -16.01 -14.44
N ALA A 11 -51.36 -15.40 -13.39
CA ALA A 11 -50.62 -15.00 -12.20
C ALA A 11 -50.05 -16.20 -11.43
N ILE A 12 -50.81 -17.31 -11.35
CA ILE A 12 -50.35 -18.56 -10.74
C ILE A 12 -49.19 -19.15 -11.54
N TRP A 13 -49.30 -19.19 -12.88
CA TRP A 13 -48.23 -19.72 -13.73
C TRP A 13 -46.94 -18.93 -13.61
N GLU A 14 -47.00 -17.59 -13.65
CA GLU A 14 -45.84 -16.72 -13.45
C GLU A 14 -45.19 -16.95 -12.08
N TYR A 15 -46.00 -17.05 -11.02
CA TYR A 15 -45.51 -17.33 -9.66
C TYR A 15 -44.76 -18.67 -9.56
N TRP A 16 -45.31 -19.74 -10.14
CA TRP A 16 -44.65 -21.05 -10.16
C TRP A 16 -43.38 -21.05 -11.02
N THR A 17 -43.36 -20.33 -12.15
CA THR A 17 -42.15 -20.21 -12.98
C THR A 17 -41.03 -19.43 -12.28
N SER A 18 -41.36 -18.34 -11.58
CA SER A 18 -40.38 -17.60 -10.77
C SER A 18 -39.89 -18.44 -9.59
N LEU A 19 -40.76 -19.23 -8.95
CA LEU A 19 -40.38 -20.08 -7.82
C LEU A 19 -39.48 -21.24 -8.25
N ILE A 20 -39.75 -21.85 -9.41
CA ILE A 20 -38.87 -22.88 -10.02
C ILE A 20 -37.54 -22.27 -10.43
N ALA A 21 -37.53 -21.08 -11.02
CA ALA A 21 -36.30 -20.35 -11.31
C ALA A 21 -35.51 -20.08 -10.02
N CYS A 22 -36.12 -19.53 -8.98
CA CYS A 22 -35.45 -19.30 -7.70
C CYS A 22 -34.89 -20.61 -7.08
N LEU A 23 -35.63 -21.71 -7.13
CA LEU A 23 -35.15 -23.01 -6.63
C LEU A 23 -33.97 -23.55 -7.43
N PHE A 24 -33.93 -23.32 -8.75
CA PHE A 24 -32.79 -23.67 -9.60
C PHE A 24 -31.55 -22.82 -9.26
N TRP A 25 -31.74 -21.53 -8.95
CA TRP A 25 -30.66 -20.63 -8.55
C TRP A 25 -30.14 -20.91 -7.12
N ILE A 26 -31.00 -21.41 -6.22
CA ILE A 26 -30.59 -21.85 -4.88
C ILE A 26 -29.63 -23.05 -4.94
N GLN A 27 -29.81 -23.96 -5.91
CA GLN A 27 -28.86 -25.08 -6.11
C GLN A 27 -27.48 -24.63 -6.60
N HIS A 28 -27.38 -23.43 -7.19
CA HIS A 28 -26.11 -22.84 -7.63
C HIS A 28 -25.48 -21.91 -6.59
N SER A 29 -26.10 -21.69 -5.43
CA SER A 29 -25.48 -20.91 -4.35
C SER A 29 -24.47 -21.79 -3.60
N CYS A 30 -23.23 -21.83 -4.09
CA CYS A 30 -22.15 -22.48 -3.36
C CYS A 30 -21.80 -21.58 -2.16
N GLY A 31 -22.10 -22.06 -0.94
CA GLY A 31 -21.67 -21.40 0.29
C GLY A 31 -20.15 -21.30 0.35
N MET A 32 -19.64 -20.43 1.22
CA MET A 32 -18.20 -20.29 1.45
C MET A 32 -17.58 -21.66 1.76
N PRO A 33 -16.50 -22.08 1.05
CA PRO A 33 -15.93 -23.40 1.23
C PRO A 33 -15.33 -23.54 2.63
N HIS A 34 -15.27 -24.79 3.12
CA HIS A 34 -14.72 -25.09 4.43
C HIS A 34 -13.21 -24.79 4.53
N VAL A 35 -12.49 -24.80 3.40
CA VAL A 35 -11.07 -24.44 3.34
C VAL A 35 -10.87 -23.42 2.23
N ILE A 36 -10.21 -22.32 2.56
CA ILE A 36 -9.81 -21.28 1.62
C ILE A 36 -8.29 -21.21 1.62
N ARG A 37 -7.66 -21.15 0.44
CA ARG A 37 -6.21 -20.98 0.30
C ARG A 37 -5.88 -19.60 -0.23
N ILE A 38 -4.95 -18.90 0.41
CA ILE A 38 -4.43 -17.61 -0.04
C ILE A 38 -2.93 -17.74 -0.39
N GLY A 39 -2.49 -16.99 -1.40
CA GLY A 39 -1.07 -16.92 -1.78
C GLY A 39 -0.38 -15.76 -1.07
N GLY A 40 0.89 -15.94 -0.69
CA GLY A 40 1.79 -14.87 -0.27
C GLY A 40 3.11 -14.96 -1.03
N ILE A 41 3.57 -13.85 -1.61
CA ILE A 41 4.86 -13.75 -2.29
C ILE A 41 5.68 -12.67 -1.57
N PHE A 42 6.77 -13.07 -0.92
CA PHE A 42 7.59 -12.17 -0.11
C PHE A 42 9.02 -12.07 -0.64
N GLU A 43 9.55 -10.86 -0.65
CA GLU A 43 10.91 -10.61 -1.13
C GLU A 43 11.93 -10.84 -0.01
N GLN A 44 13.10 -11.35 -0.40
CA GLN A 44 14.24 -11.58 0.48
C GLN A 44 15.50 -10.91 -0.10
N THR A 45 16.33 -10.39 0.80
CA THR A 45 17.71 -10.02 0.48
C THR A 45 18.62 -11.21 0.73
N ASP A 46 19.52 -11.49 -0.22
CA ASP A 46 20.59 -12.48 -0.05
C ASP A 46 21.49 -12.10 1.13
N GLY A 47 21.29 -12.79 2.25
CA GLY A 47 22.12 -12.69 3.45
C GLY A 47 22.42 -14.08 3.99
N PRO A 48 23.48 -14.25 4.80
CA PRO A 48 23.91 -15.56 5.32
C PRO A 48 22.85 -16.25 6.22
N VAL A 49 21.80 -15.53 6.59
CA VAL A 49 20.61 -16.05 7.28
C VAL A 49 19.39 -15.59 6.48
N SER A 50 18.59 -16.54 5.97
CA SER A 50 17.25 -16.25 5.43
C SER A 50 16.34 -15.82 6.59
N LEU A 51 16.39 -14.52 6.90
CA LEU A 51 15.50 -13.93 7.88
C LEU A 51 14.12 -13.82 7.24
N VAL A 52 13.12 -14.40 7.93
CA VAL A 52 11.72 -14.22 7.57
C VAL A 52 11.40 -12.74 7.65
N SER A 53 10.91 -12.15 6.54
CA SER A 53 10.56 -10.73 6.51
C SER A 53 9.43 -10.42 7.49
N ALA A 54 9.38 -9.20 8.02
CA ALA A 54 8.30 -8.77 8.90
C ALA A 54 6.92 -8.91 8.23
N GLU A 55 6.86 -8.74 6.91
CA GLU A 55 5.67 -8.91 6.09
C GLU A 55 5.21 -10.38 6.05
N GLU A 56 6.12 -11.33 5.82
CA GLU A 56 5.81 -12.77 5.87
C GLU A 56 5.35 -13.20 7.28
N LEU A 57 5.99 -12.67 8.32
CA LEU A 57 5.63 -12.96 9.71
C LEU A 57 4.24 -12.41 10.06
N ALA A 58 3.95 -11.17 9.70
CA ALA A 58 2.66 -10.54 9.92
C ALA A 58 1.53 -11.29 9.19
N PHE A 59 1.79 -11.74 7.95
CA PHE A 59 0.87 -12.56 7.19
C PHE A 59 0.53 -13.89 7.90
N LYS A 60 1.54 -14.65 8.33
CA LYS A 60 1.33 -15.90 9.09
C LYS A 60 0.59 -15.65 10.40
N PHE A 61 0.96 -14.59 11.10
CA PHE A 61 0.31 -14.20 12.35
C PHE A 61 -1.17 -13.88 12.14
N ALA A 62 -1.51 -13.13 11.09
CA ALA A 62 -2.89 -12.79 10.76
C ALA A 62 -3.73 -14.06 10.47
N VAL A 63 -3.23 -14.98 9.64
CA VAL A 63 -3.94 -16.23 9.34
C VAL A 63 -4.18 -17.06 10.61
N ASN A 64 -3.16 -17.21 11.45
CA ASN A 64 -3.27 -17.97 12.70
C ASN A 64 -4.30 -17.35 13.65
N ASN A 65 -4.35 -16.01 13.75
CA ASN A 65 -5.32 -15.33 14.60
C ASN A 65 -6.75 -15.47 14.07
N ILE A 66 -6.94 -15.35 12.74
CA ILE A 66 -8.26 -15.51 12.13
C ILE A 66 -8.78 -16.94 12.36
N ASN A 67 -7.97 -17.96 12.11
CA ASN A 67 -8.37 -19.36 12.31
C ASN A 67 -8.68 -19.71 13.78
N ARG A 68 -8.08 -18.99 14.75
CA ARG A 68 -8.39 -19.14 16.18
C ARG A 68 -9.65 -18.39 16.58
N ASN A 69 -10.06 -17.40 15.81
CA ASN A 69 -11.20 -16.55 16.12
C ASN A 69 -12.50 -17.23 15.71
N ARG A 70 -13.36 -17.55 16.68
CA ARG A 70 -14.65 -18.21 16.44
C ARG A 70 -15.74 -17.27 15.89
N THR A 71 -15.53 -15.96 15.88
CA THR A 71 -16.50 -14.99 15.34
C THR A 71 -16.28 -14.68 13.87
N LEU A 72 -15.04 -14.83 13.40
CA LEU A 72 -14.64 -14.51 12.03
C LEU A 72 -14.36 -15.81 11.27
N LEU A 73 -15.06 -16.05 10.17
CA LEU A 73 -14.97 -17.31 9.40
C LEU A 73 -15.21 -18.58 10.25
N PRO A 74 -16.32 -18.69 11.01
CA PRO A 74 -16.52 -19.78 11.98
C PRO A 74 -16.49 -21.19 11.37
N ASN A 75 -16.92 -21.32 10.11
CA ASN A 75 -17.03 -22.60 9.40
C ASN A 75 -15.94 -22.79 8.32
N THR A 76 -14.94 -21.90 8.29
CA THR A 76 -13.94 -21.88 7.22
C THR A 76 -12.55 -21.72 7.80
N THR A 77 -11.64 -22.59 7.38
CA THR A 77 -10.21 -22.53 7.75
C THR A 77 -9.41 -21.90 6.62
N LEU A 78 -8.65 -20.86 6.94
CA LEU A 78 -7.67 -20.26 6.03
C LEU A 78 -6.38 -21.09 6.02
N THR A 79 -5.92 -21.41 4.82
CA THR A 79 -4.63 -22.03 4.54
C THR A 79 -3.84 -21.10 3.61
N TYR A 80 -2.54 -21.30 3.49
CA TYR A 80 -1.73 -20.47 2.62
C TYR A 80 -0.64 -21.24 1.89
N ASP A 81 -0.22 -20.68 0.76
CA ASP A 81 1.06 -21.00 0.11
C ASP A 81 1.97 -19.77 0.19
N ILE A 82 3.24 -19.98 0.57
CA ILE A 82 4.22 -18.90 0.72
C ILE A 82 5.38 -19.15 -0.25
N GLN A 83 5.60 -18.20 -1.15
CA GLN A 83 6.73 -18.18 -2.05
C GLN A 83 7.66 -17.04 -1.68
N ARG A 84 8.96 -17.29 -1.79
CA ARG A 84 10.01 -16.31 -1.53
C ARG A 84 10.78 -16.06 -2.82
N ILE A 85 11.08 -14.80 -3.07
CA ILE A 85 11.75 -14.34 -4.29
C ILE A 85 12.84 -13.33 -3.94
N ASN A 86 13.78 -13.13 -4.85
CA ASN A 86 14.75 -12.05 -4.71
C ASN A 86 14.13 -10.68 -5.00
N ILE A 87 14.60 -9.64 -4.30
CA ILE A 87 14.19 -8.26 -4.60
C ILE A 87 14.60 -7.95 -6.06
N TYR A 88 13.73 -7.25 -6.78
CA TYR A 88 13.87 -6.87 -8.19
C TYR A 88 13.70 -8.01 -9.20
N ASP A 89 13.49 -9.26 -8.78
CA ASP A 89 13.25 -10.38 -9.70
C ASP A 89 11.76 -10.54 -10.04
N SER A 90 11.31 -9.67 -10.95
CA SER A 90 9.93 -9.70 -11.46
C SER A 90 9.59 -10.96 -12.27
N PHE A 91 10.59 -11.63 -12.84
CA PHE A 91 10.38 -12.86 -13.60
C PHE A 91 10.11 -14.03 -12.65
N GLU A 92 10.91 -14.15 -11.59
CA GLU A 92 10.64 -15.13 -10.54
C GLU A 92 9.29 -14.86 -9.86
N ALA A 93 8.97 -13.60 -9.56
CA ALA A 93 7.66 -13.21 -9.02
C ALA A 93 6.50 -13.71 -9.90
N SER A 94 6.63 -13.54 -11.22
CA SER A 94 5.63 -13.98 -12.19
C SER A 94 5.45 -15.50 -12.18
N ARG A 95 6.55 -16.26 -12.17
CA ARG A 95 6.53 -17.72 -12.11
C ARG A 95 5.85 -18.21 -10.83
N LYS A 96 6.23 -17.65 -9.68
CA LYS A 96 5.67 -18.00 -8.38
C LYS A 96 4.18 -17.67 -8.25
N ALA A 97 3.74 -16.57 -8.85
CA ALA A 97 2.32 -16.24 -8.94
C ALA A 97 1.56 -17.29 -9.78
N CYS A 98 2.07 -17.67 -10.96
CA CYS A 98 1.45 -18.72 -11.78
C CYS A 98 1.37 -20.07 -11.06
N ASP A 99 2.41 -20.45 -10.29
CA ASP A 99 2.40 -21.67 -9.47
C ASP A 99 1.27 -21.61 -8.42
N GLN A 100 1.12 -20.49 -7.72
CA GLN A 100 0.04 -20.29 -6.73
C GLN A 100 -1.35 -20.31 -7.36
N LEU A 101 -1.52 -19.70 -8.54
CA LEU A 101 -2.78 -19.71 -9.27
C LEU A 101 -3.13 -21.13 -9.74
N SER A 102 -2.14 -21.91 -10.16
CA SER A 102 -2.31 -23.33 -10.51
C SER A 102 -2.71 -24.19 -9.31
N LEU A 103 -2.27 -23.83 -8.10
CA LEU A 103 -2.71 -24.47 -6.84
C LEU A 103 -4.13 -24.06 -6.41
N GLY A 104 -4.74 -23.07 -7.05
CA GLY A 104 -6.10 -22.59 -6.73
C GLY A 104 -6.15 -21.71 -5.49
N VAL A 105 -5.34 -20.64 -5.43
CA VAL A 105 -5.48 -19.59 -4.40
C VAL A 105 -6.63 -18.64 -4.74
N VAL A 106 -7.33 -18.12 -3.73
CA VAL A 106 -8.46 -17.18 -3.92
C VAL A 106 -8.02 -15.72 -3.99
N ALA A 107 -6.81 -15.42 -3.54
CA ALA A 107 -6.20 -14.09 -3.56
C ALA A 107 -4.69 -14.24 -3.37
N ILE A 108 -3.92 -13.26 -3.88
CA ILE A 108 -2.46 -13.21 -3.72
C ILE A 108 -2.09 -11.92 -2.97
N PHE A 109 -1.39 -12.07 -1.85
CA PHE A 109 -0.65 -11.00 -1.19
C PHE A 109 0.69 -10.89 -1.89
N GLY A 110 0.83 -9.86 -2.72
CA GLY A 110 1.97 -9.75 -3.63
C GLY A 110 3.21 -9.12 -2.99
N PRO A 111 4.32 -9.11 -3.75
CA PRO A 111 5.59 -8.58 -3.29
C PRO A 111 5.56 -7.06 -3.13
N SER A 112 6.51 -6.54 -2.36
CA SER A 112 6.57 -5.13 -1.94
C SER A 112 7.20 -4.22 -2.98
N HIS A 113 8.22 -4.66 -3.71
CA HIS A 113 8.87 -3.84 -4.72
C HIS A 113 7.98 -3.63 -5.95
N SER A 114 8.01 -2.40 -6.48
CA SER A 114 7.11 -1.96 -7.57
C SER A 114 7.22 -2.80 -8.84
N SER A 115 8.43 -3.22 -9.23
CA SER A 115 8.65 -4.05 -10.43
C SER A 115 8.00 -5.44 -10.30
N SER A 116 8.29 -6.14 -9.21
CA SER A 116 7.72 -7.46 -8.90
C SER A 116 6.20 -7.37 -8.74
N SER A 117 5.72 -6.35 -8.04
CA SER A 117 4.29 -6.12 -7.78
C SER A 117 3.50 -5.84 -9.07
N ASN A 118 4.07 -5.10 -10.02
CA ASN A 118 3.43 -4.84 -11.31
C ASN A 118 3.32 -6.11 -12.18
N ALA A 119 4.33 -6.98 -12.14
CA ALA A 119 4.28 -8.24 -12.87
C ALA A 119 3.18 -9.17 -12.31
N VAL A 120 3.11 -9.31 -10.98
CA VAL A 120 2.05 -10.07 -10.30
C VAL A 120 0.67 -9.45 -10.55
N GLN A 121 0.57 -8.13 -10.53
CA GLN A 121 -0.68 -7.40 -10.81
C GLN A 121 -1.26 -7.74 -12.18
N SER A 122 -0.43 -7.72 -13.23
CA SER A 122 -0.87 -7.99 -14.60
C SER A 122 -1.43 -9.41 -14.73
N ILE A 123 -0.77 -10.39 -14.11
CA ILE A 123 -1.22 -11.79 -14.10
C ILE A 123 -2.54 -11.93 -13.34
N CYS A 124 -2.63 -11.34 -12.15
CA CYS A 124 -3.83 -11.37 -11.32
C CYS A 124 -5.03 -10.72 -12.02
N ASN A 125 -4.80 -9.63 -12.75
CA ASN A 125 -5.83 -8.96 -13.55
C ASN A 125 -6.30 -9.82 -14.74
N ALA A 126 -5.37 -10.50 -15.42
CA ALA A 126 -5.72 -11.39 -16.53
C ALA A 126 -6.49 -12.64 -16.10
N LEU A 127 -6.27 -13.12 -14.86
CA LEU A 127 -6.89 -14.33 -14.32
C LEU A 127 -8.01 -14.05 -13.31
N GLU A 128 -8.42 -12.79 -13.18
CA GLU A 128 -9.51 -12.34 -12.31
C GLU A 128 -9.33 -12.75 -10.84
N VAL A 129 -8.09 -12.79 -10.36
CA VAL A 129 -7.73 -13.09 -8.97
C VAL A 129 -7.33 -11.81 -8.23
N PRO A 130 -7.89 -11.50 -7.06
CA PRO A 130 -7.53 -10.31 -6.30
C PRO A 130 -6.05 -10.29 -5.89
N HIS A 131 -5.35 -9.21 -6.26
CA HIS A 131 -4.01 -8.90 -5.80
C HIS A 131 -4.04 -7.89 -4.65
N ILE A 132 -3.57 -8.28 -3.47
CA ILE A 132 -3.50 -7.43 -2.28
C ILE A 132 -2.09 -6.86 -2.15
N GLN A 133 -2.00 -5.53 -2.12
CA GLN A 133 -0.75 -4.78 -2.00
C GLN A 133 -0.68 -4.07 -0.64
N VAL A 134 0.52 -3.98 -0.08
CA VAL A 134 0.78 -3.36 1.25
C VAL A 134 1.79 -2.22 1.20
N ARG A 135 2.34 -1.92 0.02
CA ARG A 135 3.26 -0.81 -0.21
C ARG A 135 2.71 0.08 -1.32
N TRP A 136 3.02 1.37 -1.22
CA TRP A 136 2.71 2.27 -2.30
C TRP A 136 3.55 1.97 -3.53
N LYS A 137 2.92 2.15 -4.68
CA LYS A 137 3.57 2.21 -5.97
C LYS A 137 2.92 3.30 -6.80
N HIS A 138 3.66 3.87 -7.73
CA HIS A 138 3.09 4.79 -8.70
C HIS A 138 2.13 4.05 -9.64
N HIS A 139 0.90 4.53 -9.73
CA HIS A 139 -0.11 4.01 -10.65
C HIS A 139 -0.20 4.95 -11.86
N PRO A 140 0.21 4.51 -13.06
CA PRO A 140 0.02 5.30 -14.27
C PRO A 140 -1.47 5.56 -14.49
N MET A 141 -1.83 6.76 -14.96
CA MET A 141 -3.23 7.11 -15.22
C MET A 141 -3.89 6.24 -16.30
N ASP A 142 -3.08 5.66 -17.18
CA ASP A 142 -3.56 4.75 -18.23
C ASP A 142 -3.73 3.30 -17.76
N ASN A 143 -3.46 2.99 -16.49
CA ASN A 143 -3.59 1.62 -16.01
C ASN A 143 -5.07 1.21 -15.90
N ARG A 144 -5.43 0.11 -16.55
CA ARG A 144 -6.79 -0.46 -16.57
C ARG A 144 -6.96 -1.67 -15.68
N ASP A 145 -5.96 -1.99 -14.86
CA ASP A 145 -6.07 -3.07 -13.90
C ASP A 145 -7.21 -2.80 -12.89
N THR A 146 -8.00 -3.82 -12.58
CA THR A 146 -9.15 -3.73 -11.67
C THR A 146 -9.09 -4.73 -10.52
N PHE A 147 -8.40 -5.85 -10.70
CA PHE A 147 -8.28 -6.91 -9.68
C PHE A 147 -7.15 -6.64 -8.68
N TYR A 148 -7.24 -5.52 -7.95
CA TYR A 148 -6.34 -5.26 -6.84
C TYR A 148 -6.91 -4.33 -5.78
N ALA A 149 -6.34 -4.43 -4.59
CA ALA A 149 -6.55 -3.47 -3.51
C ALA A 149 -5.20 -3.15 -2.87
N ASN A 150 -4.92 -1.86 -2.68
CA ASN A 150 -3.74 -1.42 -1.94
C ASN A 150 -4.16 -0.91 -0.55
N LEU A 151 -3.58 -1.52 0.48
CA LEU A 151 -3.84 -1.16 1.88
C LEU A 151 -2.94 0.00 2.36
N TYR A 152 -1.96 0.40 1.55
CA TYR A 152 -1.10 1.54 1.87
C TYR A 152 -1.86 2.86 1.68
N PRO A 153 -1.77 3.83 2.61
CA PRO A 153 -2.43 5.13 2.48
C PRO A 153 -2.01 5.85 1.20
N ASP A 154 -2.98 6.39 0.47
CA ASP A 154 -2.68 7.11 -0.77
C ASP A 154 -1.85 8.39 -0.50
N TYR A 155 -0.81 8.61 -1.31
CA TYR A 155 0.11 9.74 -1.10
C TYR A 155 -0.50 11.10 -1.41
N SER A 156 -1.56 11.19 -2.22
CA SER A 156 -2.26 12.47 -2.37
C SER A 156 -2.89 12.87 -1.04
N SER A 157 -3.53 11.93 -0.34
CA SER A 157 -4.14 12.15 0.97
C SER A 157 -3.10 12.51 2.02
N LEU A 158 -1.97 11.78 2.06
CA LEU A 158 -0.86 12.11 2.96
C LEU A 158 -0.27 13.50 2.69
N SER A 159 -0.10 13.86 1.42
CA SER A 159 0.42 15.17 1.03
C SER A 159 -0.51 16.32 1.42
N TYR A 160 -1.82 16.15 1.25
CA TYR A 160 -2.81 17.12 1.72
C TYR A 160 -2.78 17.25 3.24
N ALA A 161 -2.68 16.15 3.99
CA ALA A 161 -2.58 16.21 5.45
C ALA A 161 -1.31 16.93 5.92
N ILE A 162 -0.17 16.70 5.26
CA ILE A 162 1.08 17.43 5.54
C ILE A 162 0.91 18.92 5.22
N LEU A 163 0.26 19.25 4.10
CA LEU A 163 0.01 20.63 3.72
C LEU A 163 -0.92 21.35 4.72
N ASP A 164 -1.96 20.68 5.19
CA ASP A 164 -2.86 21.19 6.22
C ASP A 164 -2.11 21.46 7.53
N LEU A 165 -1.19 20.58 7.91
CA LEU A 165 -0.30 20.78 9.06
C LEU A 165 0.60 22.01 8.86
N VAL A 166 1.22 22.16 7.68
CA VAL A 166 2.07 23.32 7.33
C VAL A 166 1.27 24.62 7.40
N GLN A 167 0.00 24.61 6.98
CA GLN A 167 -0.90 25.77 7.08
C GLN A 167 -1.31 26.06 8.51
N PHE A 168 -1.65 25.04 9.30
CA PHE A 168 -1.98 25.16 10.72
C PHE A 168 -0.81 25.78 11.51
N LEU A 169 0.42 25.35 11.21
CA LEU A 169 1.64 25.90 11.78
C LEU A 169 2.02 27.27 11.20
N LYS A 170 1.27 27.79 10.24
CA LYS A 170 1.45 29.09 9.58
C LYS A 170 2.84 29.29 8.97
N TRP A 171 3.43 28.22 8.43
CA TRP A 171 4.74 28.30 7.79
C TRP A 171 4.66 29.13 6.50
N LYS A 172 5.53 30.12 6.36
CA LYS A 172 5.72 30.91 5.11
C LYS A 172 6.88 30.41 4.27
N THR A 173 7.73 29.59 4.85
CA THR A 173 8.93 29.02 4.23
C THR A 173 9.09 27.59 4.71
N ALA A 174 9.33 26.66 3.79
CA ALA A 174 9.62 25.27 4.13
C ALA A 174 10.72 24.73 3.21
N THR A 175 11.52 23.80 3.72
CA THR A 175 12.46 23.01 2.93
C THR A 175 11.98 21.57 2.91
N VAL A 176 11.75 21.01 1.73
CA VAL A 176 11.47 19.59 1.53
C VAL A 176 12.77 18.89 1.19
N VAL A 177 13.07 17.83 1.93
CA VAL A 177 14.25 16.99 1.77
C VAL A 177 13.77 15.57 1.51
N TYR A 178 14.07 15.02 0.33
CA TYR A 178 13.63 13.68 -0.07
C TYR A 178 14.82 12.74 -0.30
N ASP A 179 14.59 11.44 -0.13
CA ASP A 179 15.58 10.36 -0.26
C ASP A 179 15.76 9.91 -1.73
N ASP A 180 14.72 9.30 -2.28
CA ASP A 180 14.76 8.63 -3.58
C ASP A 180 13.97 9.39 -4.67
N SER A 181 14.19 9.01 -5.93
CA SER A 181 13.55 9.65 -7.08
C SER A 181 12.02 9.58 -7.04
N THR A 182 11.43 8.58 -6.37
CA THR A 182 9.96 8.50 -6.24
C THR A 182 9.40 9.46 -5.18
N GLY A 183 10.23 10.01 -4.30
CA GLY A 183 9.83 11.01 -3.29
C GLY A 183 9.20 12.26 -3.90
N LEU A 184 9.69 12.72 -5.05
CA LEU A 184 9.09 13.86 -5.76
C LEU A 184 7.66 13.57 -6.24
N ILE A 185 7.39 12.32 -6.66
CA ILE A 185 6.06 11.89 -7.09
C ILE A 185 5.13 11.81 -5.87
N ARG A 186 5.62 11.25 -4.76
CA ARG A 186 4.87 11.16 -3.50
C ARG A 186 4.46 12.52 -2.96
N LEU A 187 5.31 13.53 -3.13
CA LEU A 187 5.12 14.89 -2.60
C LEU A 187 4.61 15.89 -3.64
N GLN A 188 4.06 15.43 -4.77
CA GLN A 188 3.64 16.30 -5.86
C GLN A 188 2.69 17.42 -5.39
N GLU A 189 1.69 17.10 -4.57
CA GLU A 189 0.73 18.11 -4.07
C GLU A 189 1.40 19.16 -3.18
N LEU A 190 2.41 18.76 -2.39
CA LEU A 190 3.19 19.68 -1.56
C LEU A 190 4.09 20.59 -2.41
N ILE A 191 4.66 20.05 -3.49
CA ILE A 191 5.49 20.80 -4.45
C ILE A 191 4.64 21.81 -5.23
N MET A 192 3.37 21.50 -5.49
CA MET A 192 2.41 22.39 -6.14
C MET A 192 1.82 23.45 -5.20
N ALA A 193 2.03 23.31 -3.88
CA ALA A 193 1.49 24.22 -2.88
C ALA A 193 1.89 25.71 -3.06
N PRO A 194 3.13 26.09 -3.42
CA PRO A 194 3.51 27.49 -3.63
C PRO A 194 2.68 28.23 -4.69
N SER A 195 2.12 27.50 -5.66
CA SER A 195 1.27 28.08 -6.70
C SER A 195 -0.14 28.43 -6.19
N ARG A 196 -0.58 27.78 -5.11
CA ARG A 196 -1.92 27.95 -4.52
C ARG A 196 -1.88 28.71 -3.19
N TYR A 197 -0.77 28.63 -2.48
CA TYR A 197 -0.57 29.16 -1.13
C TYR A 197 0.69 30.02 -1.09
N ASN A 198 0.67 31.08 -0.27
CA ASN A 198 1.82 31.97 -0.10
C ASN A 198 2.91 31.33 0.81
N ILE A 199 3.50 30.24 0.33
CA ILE A 199 4.55 29.44 0.98
C ILE A 199 5.73 29.33 0.01
N ARG A 200 6.92 29.72 0.46
CA ARG A 200 8.15 29.53 -0.31
C ARG A 200 8.76 28.16 -0.01
N LEU A 201 8.84 27.31 -1.01
CA LEU A 201 9.40 25.96 -0.88
C LEU A 201 10.82 25.92 -1.44
N LYS A 202 11.73 25.27 -0.71
CA LYS A 202 13.03 24.82 -1.22
C LYS A 202 13.03 23.31 -1.30
N ILE A 203 13.61 22.74 -2.35
CA ILE A 203 13.67 21.30 -2.55
C ILE A 203 15.14 20.89 -2.51
N ARG A 204 15.45 19.84 -1.73
CA ARG A 204 16.77 19.26 -1.57
C ARG A 204 16.68 17.74 -1.61
N GLN A 205 17.73 17.09 -2.07
CA GLN A 205 17.84 15.64 -2.07
C GLN A 205 18.87 15.19 -1.03
N LEU A 206 18.60 14.07 -0.36
CA LEU A 206 19.59 13.40 0.48
C LEU A 206 20.70 12.77 -0.39
N PRO A 207 21.93 12.64 0.14
CA PRO A 207 23.00 11.97 -0.59
C PRO A 207 22.64 10.50 -0.87
N LEU A 208 22.69 10.09 -2.14
CA LEU A 208 22.41 8.71 -2.54
C LEU A 208 23.53 7.73 -2.16
N ASP A 209 24.78 8.20 -2.24
CA ASP A 209 25.97 7.34 -2.14
C ASP A 209 26.53 7.25 -0.71
N THR A 210 25.99 8.02 0.24
CA THR A 210 26.52 8.09 1.59
C THR A 210 25.43 8.32 2.62
N GLN A 211 25.58 7.67 3.77
CA GLN A 211 24.74 7.93 4.94
C GLN A 211 25.15 9.24 5.66
N ASP A 212 26.20 9.91 5.19
CA ASP A 212 26.64 11.18 5.75
C ASP A 212 25.83 12.36 5.19
N THR A 213 24.81 12.78 5.94
CA THR A 213 23.96 13.93 5.62
C THR A 213 24.52 15.25 6.17
N ARG A 214 25.63 15.22 6.92
CA ARG A 214 26.22 16.42 7.57
C ARG A 214 26.55 17.55 6.58
N PRO A 215 27.07 17.31 5.37
CA PRO A 215 27.32 18.40 4.41
C PRO A 215 26.04 19.15 4.03
N LEU A 216 24.95 18.43 3.77
CA LEU A 216 23.65 19.00 3.45
C LEU A 216 23.07 19.79 4.63
N LEU A 217 23.10 19.19 5.82
CA LEU A 217 22.66 19.85 7.05
C LEU A 217 23.45 21.13 7.34
N LYS A 218 24.76 21.15 7.04
CA LYS A 218 25.62 22.34 7.21
C LYS A 218 25.19 23.46 6.27
N GLU A 219 24.86 23.11 5.03
CA GLU A 219 24.35 24.07 4.05
C GLU A 219 23.00 24.64 4.48
N MET A 220 22.08 23.79 4.94
CA MET A 220 20.76 24.17 5.45
C MET A 220 20.85 25.07 6.68
N LYS A 221 21.80 24.77 7.59
CA LYS A 221 22.10 25.62 8.74
C LYS A 221 22.61 26.99 8.30
N ARG A 222 23.52 27.05 7.32
CA ARG A 222 24.07 28.31 6.77
C ARG A 222 22.98 29.14 6.07
N SER A 223 22.07 28.49 5.35
CA SER A 223 20.96 29.14 4.65
C SER A 223 19.76 29.45 5.55
N ARG A 224 19.86 29.19 6.87
CA ARG A 224 18.83 29.46 7.89
C ARG A 224 17.50 28.77 7.59
N GLU A 225 17.59 27.51 7.17
CA GLU A 225 16.44 26.65 6.92
C GLU A 225 16.00 25.98 8.23
N PHE A 226 14.94 26.51 8.84
CA PHE A 226 14.46 26.08 10.16
C PHE A 226 13.21 25.19 10.12
N ARG A 227 12.46 25.21 9.03
CA ARG A 227 11.21 24.45 8.86
C ARG A 227 11.43 23.43 7.76
N ILE A 228 11.57 22.18 8.13
CA ILE A 228 12.08 21.13 7.25
C ILE A 228 11.12 19.95 7.26
N ILE A 229 10.81 19.44 6.07
CA ILE A 229 9.98 18.26 5.84
C ILE A 229 10.90 17.18 5.27
N PHE A 230 11.05 16.08 5.99
CA PHE A 230 11.89 14.95 5.60
C PHE A 230 11.03 13.81 5.06
N ASP A 231 11.25 13.47 3.80
CA ASP A 231 10.68 12.31 3.12
C ASP A 231 11.73 11.23 2.89
N CYS A 232 11.83 10.34 3.88
CA CYS A 232 12.84 9.29 3.92
C CYS A 232 12.35 8.12 4.76
N SER A 233 13.05 6.98 4.67
CA SER A 233 12.79 5.82 5.52
C SER A 233 13.01 6.14 7.01
N HIS A 234 12.36 5.40 7.91
CA HIS A 234 12.54 5.58 9.36
C HIS A 234 14.00 5.36 9.80
N HIS A 235 14.74 4.45 9.14
CA HIS A 235 16.18 4.25 9.36
C HIS A 235 16.98 5.52 9.03
N MET A 236 16.72 6.12 7.87
CA MET A 236 17.38 7.36 7.44
C MET A 236 16.99 8.54 8.35
N ALA A 237 15.71 8.63 8.74
CA ALA A 237 15.24 9.65 9.68
C ALA A 237 16.00 9.59 11.02
N ALA A 238 16.20 8.40 11.58
CA ALA A 238 16.97 8.22 12.81
C ALA A 238 18.43 8.66 12.65
N GLN A 239 19.05 8.37 11.51
CA GLN A 239 20.40 8.81 11.19
C GLN A 239 20.49 10.34 11.06
N ILE A 240 19.54 10.95 10.36
CA ILE A 240 19.44 12.41 10.21
C ILE A 240 19.29 13.07 11.57
N LEU A 241 18.43 12.55 12.45
CA LEU A 241 18.25 13.10 13.81
C LEU A 241 19.54 13.04 14.63
N LYS A 242 20.28 11.91 14.58
CA LYS A 242 21.58 11.78 15.25
C LYS A 242 22.61 12.78 14.72
N GLN A 243 22.65 12.99 13.41
CA GLN A 243 23.56 13.95 12.78
C GLN A 243 23.13 15.40 13.08
N ALA A 244 21.83 15.71 13.03
CA ALA A 244 21.27 17.00 13.41
C ALA A 244 21.59 17.36 14.86
N GLN A 245 21.56 16.39 15.78
CA GLN A 245 21.96 16.57 17.18
C GLN A 245 23.42 17.00 17.30
N THR A 246 24.34 16.27 16.66
CA THR A 246 25.78 16.59 16.70
C THR A 246 26.11 17.94 16.04
N MET A 247 25.27 18.39 15.10
CA MET A 247 25.40 19.67 14.42
C MET A 247 24.72 20.84 15.14
N GLY A 248 24.10 20.59 16.29
CA GLY A 248 23.37 21.61 17.06
C GLY A 248 22.18 22.17 16.29
N MET A 249 21.47 21.30 15.57
CA MET A 249 20.20 21.61 14.88
C MET A 249 18.98 21.06 15.64
N MET A 250 19.18 20.40 16.78
CA MET A 250 18.12 19.98 17.69
C MET A 250 17.87 21.06 18.74
N THR A 251 17.36 22.21 18.32
CA THR A 251 17.05 23.36 19.18
C THR A 251 15.61 23.83 18.96
N GLU A 252 15.12 24.71 19.82
CA GLU A 252 13.78 25.30 19.78
C GLU A 252 13.49 26.08 18.48
N TYR A 253 14.54 26.45 17.73
CA TYR A 253 14.40 27.15 16.46
C TYR A 253 13.97 26.23 15.31
N TYR A 254 14.31 24.94 15.39
CA TYR A 254 14.06 23.99 14.33
C TYR A 254 12.74 23.26 14.52
N HIS A 255 12.00 23.13 13.43
CA HIS A 255 10.77 22.37 13.39
C HIS A 255 10.83 21.39 12.22
N TYR A 256 10.76 20.10 12.56
CA TYR A 256 10.84 18.98 11.63
C TYR A 256 9.49 18.30 11.47
N ILE A 257 9.10 18.04 10.24
CA ILE A 257 8.00 17.12 9.89
C ILE A 257 8.63 15.91 9.21
N PHE A 258 8.28 14.71 9.64
CA PHE A 258 8.69 13.46 8.99
C PHE A 258 7.49 12.85 8.28
N THR A 259 7.65 12.41 7.04
CA THR A 259 6.56 11.78 6.26
C THR A 259 6.40 10.29 6.58
N THR A 260 7.44 9.66 7.14
CA THR A 260 7.40 8.24 7.52
C THR A 260 6.39 7.99 8.62
N LEU A 261 5.57 6.95 8.44
CA LEU A 261 4.56 6.51 9.41
C LEU A 261 5.14 5.60 10.51
N ASP A 262 6.41 5.21 10.37
CA ASP A 262 7.09 4.24 11.23
C ASP A 262 8.08 4.91 12.20
N LEU A 263 7.96 6.23 12.43
CA LEU A 263 8.83 6.94 13.35
C LEU A 263 8.44 6.61 14.80
N MET A 264 8.96 5.49 15.31
CA MET A 264 8.80 5.09 16.70
C MET A 264 9.73 5.92 17.58
N ALA A 265 9.19 6.52 18.64
CA ALA A 265 9.92 7.23 19.69
C ALA A 265 10.46 6.25 20.75
#